data_AF-A0A8T2W1E7-F1
#
_entry.id   AF-A0A8T2W1E7-F1
#
_cell.length_a   1.000
_cell.length_b   1.000
_cell.length_c   1.000
_cell.angle_alpha   90.00
_cell.angle_beta   90.00
_cell.angle_gamma   90.00
#
_symmetry.space_group_name_H-M   'P 1'
#
loop_
_entity.id
_entity.type
_entity.pdbx_description
1 polymer ?
#
loop_
_entity_poly.entity_id
_entity_poly.type
_entity_poly.pdbx_seq_one_letter_code
_entity_poly.pdbx_strand_id
1 'polypeptide(L)'
;MAEPSPSDTFTFNIKWNGKDVAAAVEPTETVAGLKRVLEIQTNVLAKKQKLLGLKTLAGKPATDDTPITELSIKPNQKVMLMGTAETKLEALAAQELIEPHIQVHDDFAEETEDAEPLELASRPEIQEKLQRRIKAALIKEMNPSGPGKKAAVFDIDYTIFALDSKSENPLDLARPFLHEFFTAIYPHYDIIIWSATSMKWIEMKLKELRVSNHPDFKITLCMDYTSMVTVAGAAAGHGRTVFDCKPLQVLWERYPQYTSSNTVMFDDLKRNYVLNKQNGLVIKPFRRALTSGKADRELLKLKAYLLKIAELETLEELDHSRWEKFARKEIAVVEAAQAIKEQNSSHIGGTGTGGGTDRSPATE
;
A
#
# COMPACT_ATOMS: atom_id res chain seq x y z
N MET A 1 24.54 37.83 11.45
CA MET A 1 23.35 37.78 10.58
C MET A 1 22.37 36.84 11.25
N ALA A 2 21.15 37.30 11.53
CA ALA A 2 20.16 36.49 12.24
C ALA A 2 19.72 35.32 11.34
N GLU A 3 19.64 34.12 11.93
CA GLU A 3 19.09 32.93 11.29
C GLU A 3 17.63 33.17 10.84
N PRO A 4 17.19 32.61 9.70
CA PRO A 4 15.79 32.70 9.30
C PRO A 4 14.89 31.92 10.26
N SER A 5 13.79 32.56 10.69
CA SER A 5 12.75 32.03 11.57
C SER A 5 11.97 30.85 10.96
N PRO A 6 11.34 29.99 11.77
CA PRO A 6 10.69 28.76 11.31
C PRO A 6 9.42 29.03 10.47
N SER A 7 9.36 28.42 9.29
CA SER A 7 8.18 27.99 8.51
C SER A 7 6.87 28.79 8.69
N ASP A 8 6.56 29.69 7.76
CA ASP A 8 5.22 30.30 7.63
C ASP A 8 4.21 29.25 7.13
N THR A 9 3.64 28.47 8.06
CA THR A 9 2.54 27.54 7.75
C THR A 9 1.26 28.31 7.37
N PHE A 10 0.57 27.90 6.31
CA PHE A 10 -0.76 28.37 5.98
C PHE A 10 -1.80 27.72 6.91
N THR A 11 -2.53 28.53 7.67
CA THR A 11 -3.61 28.05 8.55
C THR A 11 -4.98 28.20 7.89
N PHE A 12 -5.70 27.09 7.77
CA PHE A 12 -7.05 27.01 7.24
C PHE A 12 -8.05 26.84 8.39
N ASN A 13 -9.06 27.70 8.46
CA ASN A 13 -10.22 27.49 9.33
C ASN A 13 -11.34 26.83 8.52
N ILE A 14 -11.49 25.53 8.69
CA ILE A 14 -12.45 24.68 7.98
C ILE A 14 -13.67 24.45 8.87
N LYS A 15 -14.87 24.73 8.36
CA LYS A 15 -16.11 24.40 9.07
C LYS A 15 -16.58 22.99 8.69
N TRP A 16 -16.73 22.12 9.68
CA TRP A 16 -17.21 20.74 9.52
C TRP A 16 -18.23 20.38 10.61
N ASN A 17 -19.42 19.90 10.22
CA ASN A 17 -20.51 19.52 11.14
C ASN A 17 -20.81 20.58 12.22
N GLY A 18 -20.79 21.86 11.83
CA GLY A 18 -21.05 22.98 12.73
C GLY A 18 -19.89 23.38 13.64
N LYS A 19 -18.77 22.66 13.62
CA LYS A 19 -17.55 22.97 14.36
C LYS A 19 -16.47 23.56 13.44
N ASP A 20 -15.65 24.44 13.99
CA ASP A 20 -14.47 24.96 13.30
C ASP A 20 -13.26 24.05 13.59
N VAL A 21 -12.53 23.72 12.53
CA VAL A 21 -11.39 22.80 12.51
C VAL A 21 -10.23 23.55 11.87
N ALA A 22 -9.18 23.80 12.65
CA ALA A 22 -7.99 24.51 12.18
C ALA A 22 -6.96 23.52 11.63
N ALA A 23 -6.62 23.65 10.34
CA ALA A 23 -5.60 22.84 9.69
C ALA A 23 -4.44 23.74 9.23
N ALA A 24 -3.26 23.52 9.81
CA ALA A 24 -2.04 24.17 9.36
C ALA A 24 -1.30 23.26 8.36
N VAL A 25 -0.91 23.83 7.23
CA VAL A 25 -0.15 23.14 6.18
C VAL A 25 0.96 24.02 5.65
N GLU A 26 2.08 23.41 5.29
CA GLU A 26 3.20 24.13 4.68
C GLU A 26 2.86 24.59 3.25
N PRO A 27 3.50 25.68 2.76
CA PRO A 27 3.32 26.15 1.39
C PRO A 27 3.63 25.09 0.31
N THR A 28 4.52 24.13 0.61
CA THR A 28 4.96 23.07 -0.33
C THR A 28 3.99 21.89 -0.46
N GLU A 29 2.92 21.87 0.34
CA GLU A 29 1.85 20.86 0.24
C GLU A 29 0.86 21.17 -0.90
N THR A 30 0.01 20.19 -1.20
CA THR A 30 -1.14 20.36 -2.09
C THR A 30 -2.46 20.28 -1.31
N VAL A 31 -3.58 20.48 -1.99
CA VAL A 31 -4.91 20.25 -1.42
C VAL A 31 -5.07 18.80 -0.91
N ALA A 32 -4.46 17.81 -1.57
CA ALA A 32 -4.40 16.44 -1.04
C ALA A 32 -3.73 16.37 0.33
N GLY A 33 -2.62 17.10 0.53
CA GLY A 33 -1.95 17.23 1.82
C GLY A 33 -2.84 17.85 2.89
N LEU A 34 -3.56 18.93 2.55
CA LEU A 34 -4.57 19.54 3.44
C LEU A 34 -5.66 18.53 3.83
N LYS A 35 -6.18 17.76 2.87
CA LYS A 35 -7.18 16.72 3.15
C LYS A 35 -6.65 15.65 4.12
N ARG A 36 -5.39 15.23 4.00
CA ARG A 36 -4.78 14.29 4.95
C ARG A 36 -4.70 14.86 6.37
N VAL A 37 -4.33 16.13 6.53
CA VAL A 37 -4.33 16.81 7.84
C VAL A 37 -5.73 16.87 8.43
N LEU A 38 -6.73 17.19 7.61
CA LEU A 38 -8.13 17.23 8.03
C LEU A 38 -8.68 15.84 8.37
N GLU A 39 -8.22 14.78 7.71
CA GLU A 39 -8.62 13.40 8.03
C GLU A 39 -8.20 13.03 9.45
N ILE A 40 -6.99 13.39 9.87
CA ILE A 40 -6.50 13.15 11.23
C ILE A 40 -7.39 13.85 12.26
N GLN A 41 -7.87 15.07 11.97
CA GLN A 41 -8.65 15.88 12.91
C GLN A 41 -10.15 15.54 12.91
N THR A 42 -10.69 15.11 11.78
CA THR A 42 -12.14 14.93 11.59
C THR A 42 -12.56 13.47 11.46
N ASN A 43 -11.61 12.57 11.25
CA ASN A 43 -11.84 11.18 10.90
C ASN A 43 -12.73 11.00 9.64
N VAL A 44 -12.74 11.99 8.76
CA VAL A 44 -13.33 11.91 7.42
C VAL A 44 -12.20 11.58 6.44
N LEU A 45 -12.29 10.45 5.74
CA LEU A 45 -11.24 10.03 4.81
C LEU A 45 -10.95 11.09 3.74
N ALA A 46 -9.68 11.38 3.46
CA ALA A 46 -9.25 12.45 2.54
C ALA A 46 -9.97 12.40 1.17
N LYS A 47 -10.15 11.21 0.60
CA LYS A 47 -10.87 11.02 -0.68
C LYS A 47 -12.37 11.30 -0.58
N LYS A 48 -12.98 11.13 0.60
CA LYS A 48 -14.40 11.46 0.87
C LYS A 48 -14.61 12.92 1.30
N GLN A 49 -13.53 13.68 1.48
CA GLN A 49 -13.62 15.09 1.80
C GLN A 49 -13.92 15.93 0.55
N LYS A 50 -15.03 16.65 0.59
CA LYS A 50 -15.35 17.71 -0.37
C LYS A 50 -15.12 19.06 0.30
N LEU A 51 -14.05 19.75 -0.09
CA LEU A 51 -13.72 21.08 0.42
C LEU A 51 -14.40 22.14 -0.45
N LEU A 52 -15.49 22.70 0.06
CA LEU A 52 -16.27 23.73 -0.62
C LEU A 52 -15.68 25.12 -0.33
N GLY A 53 -15.63 25.95 -1.37
CA GLY A 53 -15.16 27.31 -1.26
C GLY A 53 -13.65 27.48 -1.48
N LEU A 54 -12.91 26.42 -1.82
CA LEU A 54 -11.52 26.52 -2.29
C LEU A 54 -11.48 26.77 -3.79
N LYS A 55 -10.79 27.85 -4.19
CA LYS A 55 -10.54 28.21 -5.59
C LYS A 55 -9.07 28.53 -5.79
N THR A 56 -8.58 28.29 -6.99
CA THR A 56 -7.26 28.73 -7.44
C THR A 56 -7.22 30.26 -7.61
N LEU A 57 -6.03 30.84 -7.69
CA LEU A 57 -5.82 32.25 -8.05
C LEU A 57 -6.45 32.61 -9.41
N ALA A 58 -6.56 31.65 -10.32
CA ALA A 58 -7.26 31.78 -11.61
C ALA A 58 -8.79 31.67 -11.51
N GLY A 59 -9.36 31.55 -10.30
CA GLY A 59 -10.80 31.48 -10.06
C GLY A 59 -11.46 30.11 -10.34
N LYS A 60 -10.68 29.11 -10.77
CA LYS A 60 -11.16 27.73 -11.01
C LYS A 60 -11.29 26.95 -9.69
N PRO A 61 -12.16 25.94 -9.59
CA PRO A 61 -12.20 25.02 -8.45
C PRO A 61 -10.82 24.36 -8.23
N ALA A 62 -10.38 24.27 -6.97
CA ALA A 62 -9.14 23.58 -6.65
C ALA A 62 -9.31 22.05 -6.75
N THR A 63 -8.29 21.37 -7.26
CA THR A 63 -8.17 19.90 -7.33
C THR A 63 -7.18 19.40 -6.29
N ASP A 64 -7.10 18.08 -6.08
CA ASP A 64 -6.19 17.47 -5.09
C ASP A 64 -4.71 17.76 -5.38
N ASP A 65 -4.37 17.96 -6.66
CA ASP A 65 -3.01 18.28 -7.12
C ASP A 65 -2.67 19.77 -7.04
N THR A 66 -3.67 20.63 -6.76
CA THR A 66 -3.46 22.09 -6.68
C THR A 66 -2.51 22.41 -5.50
N PRO A 67 -1.38 23.09 -5.74
CA PRO A 67 -0.48 23.56 -4.68
C PRO A 67 -1.16 24.54 -3.73
N ILE A 68 -0.82 24.51 -2.44
CA ILE A 68 -1.39 25.44 -1.45
C ILE A 68 -1.13 26.91 -1.83
N THR A 69 0.04 27.20 -2.40
CA THR A 69 0.43 28.54 -2.88
C THR A 69 -0.41 29.06 -4.04
N GLU A 70 -1.10 28.19 -4.78
CA GLU A 70 -1.95 28.58 -5.91
C GLU A 70 -3.41 28.82 -5.49
N LEU A 71 -3.73 28.70 -4.19
CA LEU A 71 -5.07 28.92 -3.67
C LEU A 71 -5.34 30.41 -3.44
N SER A 72 -6.50 30.87 -3.91
CA SER A 72 -7.03 32.19 -3.57
C SER A 72 -7.73 32.12 -2.21
N ILE A 73 -6.97 32.43 -1.15
CA ILE A 73 -7.47 32.47 0.23
C ILE A 73 -7.63 33.93 0.64
N LYS A 74 -8.88 34.39 0.71
CA LYS A 74 -9.21 35.72 1.25
C LYS A 74 -9.24 35.68 2.78
N PRO A 75 -8.88 36.76 3.48
CA PRO A 75 -9.11 36.89 4.91
C PRO A 75 -10.58 36.60 5.23
N ASN A 76 -10.85 35.70 6.17
CA ASN A 76 -12.19 35.22 6.58
C ASN A 76 -12.97 34.38 5.56
N GLN A 77 -12.32 33.82 4.54
CA GLN A 77 -12.97 32.88 3.61
C GLN A 77 -13.42 31.61 4.36
N LYS A 78 -14.74 31.37 4.36
CA LYS A 78 -15.34 30.18 4.97
C LYS A 78 -15.16 28.99 4.03
N VAL A 79 -14.17 28.16 4.30
CA VAL A 79 -14.04 26.85 3.66
C VAL A 79 -14.87 25.84 4.45
N MET A 80 -15.73 25.10 3.78
CA MET A 80 -16.56 24.07 4.42
C MET A 80 -16.10 22.69 3.99
N LEU A 81 -15.91 21.80 4.95
CA LEU A 81 -15.70 20.38 4.68
C LEU A 81 -17.05 19.68 4.70
N MET A 82 -17.37 19.02 3.59
CA MET A 82 -18.47 18.07 3.49
C MET A 82 -17.90 16.66 3.48
N GLY A 83 -18.36 15.82 4.41
CA GLY A 83 -18.00 14.42 4.52
C GLY A 83 -18.43 13.83 5.86
N THR A 84 -18.68 12.53 5.89
CA THR A 84 -19.13 11.81 7.09
C THR A 84 -17.93 11.17 7.77
N ALA A 85 -17.81 11.35 9.09
CA ALA A 85 -16.76 10.68 9.86
C ALA A 85 -16.92 9.17 9.81
N GLU A 86 -15.83 8.44 9.73
CA GLU A 86 -15.85 6.97 9.69
C GLU A 86 -16.50 6.37 10.95
N THR A 87 -16.35 7.01 12.11
CA THR A 87 -17.02 6.60 13.37
C THR A 87 -18.54 6.72 13.33
N LYS A 88 -19.10 7.64 12.54
CA LYS A 88 -20.55 7.75 12.32
C LYS A 88 -21.05 6.78 11.25
N LEU A 89 -20.20 6.43 10.29
CA LEU A 89 -20.49 5.39 9.31
C LEU A 89 -20.55 4.01 9.97
N GLU A 90 -19.71 3.72 10.97
CA GLU A 90 -19.76 2.45 11.74
C GLU A 90 -21.13 2.19 12.40
N ALA A 91 -21.80 3.22 12.93
CA ALA A 91 -23.13 3.09 13.52
C ALA A 91 -24.24 2.80 12.49
N LEU A 92 -24.01 3.12 11.22
CA LEU A 92 -24.93 2.89 10.10
C LEU A 92 -24.53 1.66 9.26
N ALA A 93 -23.26 1.26 9.30
CA ALA A 93 -22.65 0.19 8.50
C ALA A 93 -22.71 -1.18 9.16
N ALA A 94 -23.32 -1.30 10.35
CA ALA A 94 -23.73 -2.60 10.88
C ALA A 94 -24.75 -3.32 9.96
N GLN A 95 -25.28 -2.64 8.92
CA GLN A 95 -26.19 -3.21 7.93
C GLN A 95 -25.64 -3.31 6.49
N GLU A 96 -24.54 -2.65 6.09
CA GLU A 96 -24.11 -2.65 4.67
C GLU A 96 -22.58 -2.66 4.53
N LEU A 97 -22.07 -3.69 3.84
CA LEU A 97 -20.66 -3.89 3.48
C LEU A 97 -20.16 -2.71 2.61
N ILE A 98 -19.47 -1.75 3.23
CA ILE A 98 -18.96 -0.53 2.57
C ILE A 98 -17.93 -0.89 1.50
N GLU A 99 -18.12 -0.29 0.33
CA GLU A 99 -17.32 -0.49 -0.88
C GLU A 99 -15.83 -0.16 -0.69
N PRO A 100 -14.92 -0.91 -1.36
CA PRO A 100 -13.49 -0.73 -1.19
C PRO A 100 -12.97 0.59 -1.77
N HIS A 101 -11.92 1.11 -1.15
CA HIS A 101 -11.18 2.31 -1.51
C HIS A 101 -10.38 2.09 -2.79
N ILE A 102 -10.99 2.31 -3.96
CA ILE A 102 -10.28 2.18 -5.24
C ILE A 102 -9.14 3.22 -5.29
N GLN A 103 -7.89 2.74 -5.28
CA GLN A 103 -6.79 3.52 -5.84
C GLN A 103 -7.06 3.62 -7.34
N VAL A 104 -7.16 4.86 -7.85
CA VAL A 104 -7.36 5.08 -9.28
C VAL A 104 -6.18 4.42 -9.98
N HIS A 105 -6.51 3.45 -10.81
CA HIS A 105 -5.55 2.81 -11.68
C HIS A 105 -5.10 3.87 -12.66
N ASP A 106 -3.86 4.32 -12.51
CA ASP A 106 -3.29 5.26 -13.46
C ASP A 106 -2.81 4.44 -14.64
N ASP A 107 -3.71 4.24 -15.60
CA ASP A 107 -3.42 3.55 -16.86
C ASP A 107 -2.48 4.39 -17.77
N PHE A 108 -2.02 5.56 -17.30
CA PHE A 108 -1.02 6.44 -17.92
C PHE A 108 0.37 6.35 -17.26
N ALA A 109 0.79 5.16 -16.83
CA ALA A 109 2.19 4.92 -16.51
C ALA A 109 3.04 4.88 -17.80
N GLU A 110 3.02 5.95 -18.60
CA GLU A 110 4.11 6.25 -19.52
C GLU A 110 5.38 6.43 -18.70
N GLU A 111 6.45 5.86 -19.23
CA GLU A 111 7.79 5.82 -18.66
C GLU A 111 8.26 7.24 -18.30
N THR A 112 8.08 7.62 -17.03
CA THR A 112 8.72 8.82 -16.49
C THR A 112 10.18 8.49 -16.19
N GLU A 113 10.99 8.44 -17.26
CA GLU A 113 12.45 8.29 -17.20
C GLU A 113 13.19 9.57 -16.80
N ASP A 114 12.51 10.71 -16.62
CA ASP A 114 13.22 11.99 -16.69
C ASP A 114 13.87 12.50 -15.38
N ALA A 115 13.85 11.72 -14.29
CA ALA A 115 14.63 12.05 -13.09
C ALA A 115 15.20 10.81 -12.40
N GLU A 116 16.52 10.83 -12.22
CA GLU A 116 17.22 9.86 -11.37
C GLU A 116 16.68 9.98 -9.92
N PRO A 117 16.37 8.86 -9.24
CA PRO A 117 15.79 8.86 -7.89
C PRO A 117 16.55 9.71 -6.89
N LEU A 118 17.88 9.70 -7.01
CA LEU A 118 18.80 10.43 -6.16
C LEU A 118 18.60 11.94 -6.29
N GLU A 119 18.38 12.43 -7.52
CA GLU A 119 18.11 13.85 -7.76
C GLU A 119 16.77 14.27 -7.17
N LEU A 120 15.73 13.43 -7.30
CA LEU A 120 14.41 13.72 -6.75
C LEU A 120 14.42 13.70 -5.21
N ALA A 121 15.07 12.70 -4.61
CA ALA A 121 15.21 12.59 -3.16
C ALA A 121 16.04 13.74 -2.59
N SER A 122 17.04 14.26 -3.30
CA SER A 122 17.89 15.36 -2.81
C SER A 122 17.22 16.74 -2.79
N ARG A 123 16.02 16.89 -3.38
CA ARG A 123 15.38 18.20 -3.47
C ARG A 123 14.98 18.73 -2.09
N PRO A 124 15.27 20.00 -1.75
CA PRO A 124 14.99 20.55 -0.42
C PRO A 124 13.53 20.39 0.02
N GLU A 125 12.57 20.61 -0.89
CA GLU A 125 11.14 20.48 -0.58
C GLU A 125 10.73 19.03 -0.27
N ILE A 126 11.41 18.05 -0.85
CA ILE A 126 11.18 16.62 -0.57
C ILE A 126 11.82 16.24 0.76
N GLN A 127 13.03 16.72 1.03
CA GLN A 127 13.71 16.52 2.31
C GLN A 127 12.90 17.12 3.48
N GLU A 128 12.35 18.32 3.34
CA GLU A 128 11.47 18.91 4.36
C GLU A 128 10.20 18.10 4.59
N LYS A 129 9.54 17.64 3.50
CA LYS A 129 8.39 16.74 3.60
C LYS A 129 8.76 15.46 4.36
N LEU A 130 9.91 14.89 4.03
CA LEU A 130 10.38 13.65 4.61
C LEU A 130 10.69 13.79 6.11
N GLN A 131 11.42 14.83 6.51
CA GLN A 131 11.70 15.12 7.92
C GLN A 131 10.42 15.30 8.74
N ARG A 132 9.40 15.95 8.17
CA ARG A 132 8.08 16.07 8.81
C ARG A 132 7.41 14.70 8.99
N ARG A 133 7.48 13.82 7.98
CA ARG A 133 6.91 12.46 8.06
C ARG A 133 7.67 11.58 9.03
N ILE A 134 9.01 11.63 9.05
CA ILE A 134 9.84 10.91 10.04
C ILE A 134 9.42 11.28 11.47
N LYS A 135 9.18 12.58 11.73
CA LYS A 135 8.77 13.04 13.06
C LYS A 135 7.33 12.66 13.44
N ALA A 136 6.39 12.74 12.49
CA ALA A 136 4.96 12.71 12.80
C ALA A 136 4.20 11.44 12.37
N ALA A 137 4.76 10.60 11.51
CA ALA A 137 4.07 9.43 10.97
C ALA A 137 3.63 8.44 12.06
N LEU A 138 2.44 7.90 11.92
CA LEU A 138 1.94 6.86 12.82
C LEU A 138 2.37 5.48 12.29
N ILE A 139 3.49 4.96 12.80
CA ILE A 139 3.87 3.55 12.59
C ILE A 139 3.42 2.76 13.80
N LYS A 140 2.55 1.79 13.56
CA LYS A 140 2.05 0.88 14.58
C LYS A 140 3.00 -0.30 14.71
N GLU A 141 3.67 -0.41 15.85
CA GLU A 141 4.42 -1.60 16.21
C GLU A 141 3.45 -2.69 16.66
N MET A 142 3.47 -3.82 15.94
CA MET A 142 2.59 -4.95 16.20
C MET A 142 3.33 -6.04 16.97
N ASN A 143 4.59 -6.30 16.62
CA ASN A 143 5.48 -7.27 17.25
C ASN A 143 6.93 -6.75 17.17
N PRO A 144 7.82 -7.15 18.10
CA PRO A 144 9.21 -6.73 18.06
C PRO A 144 9.93 -7.32 16.83
N SER A 145 10.94 -6.60 16.36
CA SER A 145 11.85 -7.05 15.30
C SER A 145 12.65 -8.28 15.74
N GLY A 146 12.82 -9.25 14.84
CA GLY A 146 13.65 -10.43 15.09
C GLY A 146 15.15 -10.12 14.91
N PRO A 147 16.04 -10.59 15.82
CA PRO A 147 17.48 -10.37 15.68
C PRO A 147 18.03 -10.88 14.34
N GLY A 148 18.76 -10.03 13.62
CA GLY A 148 19.41 -10.39 12.36
C GLY A 148 18.48 -10.55 11.15
N LYS A 149 17.17 -10.30 11.30
CA LYS A 149 16.24 -10.35 10.17
C LYS A 149 16.39 -9.13 9.26
N LYS A 150 16.19 -9.36 7.96
CA LYS A 150 16.02 -8.31 6.95
C LYS A 150 14.59 -7.74 7.02
N ALA A 151 14.30 -6.63 6.33
CA ALA A 151 12.95 -6.08 6.23
C ALA A 151 12.31 -6.41 4.88
N ALA A 152 11.07 -6.92 4.91
CA ALA A 152 10.24 -7.09 3.72
C ALA A 152 8.95 -6.26 3.88
N VAL A 153 8.83 -5.19 3.08
CA VAL A 153 7.72 -4.23 3.12
C VAL A 153 6.71 -4.60 2.02
N PHE A 154 5.44 -4.75 2.37
CA PHE A 154 4.38 -5.13 1.43
C PHE A 154 3.26 -4.11 1.39
N ASP A 155 2.85 -3.72 0.19
CA ASP A 155 1.51 -3.14 -0.01
C ASP A 155 0.40 -4.18 0.20
N ILE A 156 -0.85 -3.71 0.29
CA ILE A 156 -2.03 -4.58 0.47
C ILE A 156 -2.76 -4.80 -0.86
N ASP A 157 -3.25 -3.72 -1.46
CA ASP A 157 -4.21 -3.77 -2.56
C ASP A 157 -3.50 -4.20 -3.84
N TYR A 158 -4.05 -5.19 -4.54
CA TYR A 158 -3.42 -5.87 -5.68
C TYR A 158 -2.05 -6.52 -5.39
N THR A 159 -1.52 -6.43 -4.16
CA THR A 159 -0.27 -7.07 -3.75
C THR A 159 -0.55 -8.41 -3.05
N ILE A 160 -1.30 -8.38 -1.94
CA ILE A 160 -1.72 -9.59 -1.20
C ILE A 160 -3.24 -9.82 -1.23
N PHE A 161 -4.00 -8.89 -1.81
CA PHE A 161 -5.47 -8.88 -1.82
C PHE A 161 -6.03 -8.35 -3.15
N ALA A 162 -7.10 -8.95 -3.68
CA ALA A 162 -7.79 -8.44 -4.86
C ALA A 162 -8.90 -7.44 -4.48
N LEU A 163 -8.64 -6.16 -4.71
CA LEU A 163 -9.56 -5.07 -4.40
C LEU A 163 -10.80 -5.01 -5.31
N ASP A 164 -10.67 -5.52 -6.55
CA ASP A 164 -11.68 -5.43 -7.60
C ASP A 164 -12.77 -6.51 -7.54
N SER A 165 -12.71 -7.39 -6.54
CA SER A 165 -13.54 -8.57 -6.42
C SER A 165 -14.35 -8.50 -5.12
N LYS A 166 -15.60 -8.98 -5.15
CA LYS A 166 -16.50 -9.03 -3.98
C LYS A 166 -16.80 -10.49 -3.63
N SER A 167 -16.55 -10.90 -2.38
CA SER A 167 -16.93 -12.22 -1.85
C SER A 167 -17.48 -12.07 -0.43
N GLU A 168 -18.39 -12.97 -0.04
CA GLU A 168 -18.87 -13.10 1.35
C GLU A 168 -17.78 -13.61 2.29
N ASN A 169 -16.83 -14.40 1.76
CA ASN A 169 -15.65 -14.86 2.50
C ASN A 169 -14.43 -14.03 2.06
N PRO A 170 -13.88 -13.16 2.93
CA PRO A 170 -12.73 -12.33 2.58
C PRO A 170 -11.49 -13.11 2.16
N LEU A 171 -11.34 -14.37 2.60
CA LEU A 171 -10.21 -15.22 2.18
C LEU A 171 -10.25 -15.61 0.70
N ASP A 172 -11.41 -15.58 0.05
CA ASP A 172 -11.49 -15.84 -1.39
C ASP A 172 -10.83 -14.72 -2.22
N LEU A 173 -10.61 -13.57 -1.59
CA LEU A 173 -9.97 -12.39 -2.17
C LEU A 173 -8.49 -12.30 -1.80
N ALA A 174 -7.99 -13.20 -0.93
CA ALA A 174 -6.57 -13.31 -0.63
C ALA A 174 -5.81 -13.81 -1.85
N ARG A 175 -4.61 -13.27 -2.08
CA ARG A 175 -3.74 -13.77 -3.13
C ARG A 175 -3.34 -15.23 -2.83
N PRO A 176 -3.37 -16.15 -3.82
CA PRO A 176 -2.95 -17.52 -3.61
C PRO A 176 -1.57 -17.61 -2.94
N PHE A 177 -1.40 -18.59 -2.07
CA PHE A 177 -0.18 -18.85 -1.28
C PHE A 177 0.16 -17.79 -0.21
N LEU A 178 -0.73 -16.84 0.10
CA LEU A 178 -0.45 -15.75 1.06
C LEU A 178 0.14 -16.21 2.40
N HIS A 179 -0.52 -17.14 3.10
CA HIS A 179 -0.04 -17.61 4.41
C HIS A 179 1.22 -18.47 4.28
N GLU A 180 1.28 -19.36 3.29
CA GLU A 180 2.47 -20.17 3.01
C GLU A 180 3.69 -19.30 2.74
N PHE A 181 3.51 -18.24 1.95
CA PHE A 181 4.52 -17.26 1.61
C PHE A 181 5.05 -16.55 2.87
N PHE A 182 4.17 -15.96 3.68
CA PHE A 182 4.59 -15.27 4.90
C PHE A 182 5.24 -16.20 5.93
N THR A 183 4.69 -17.40 6.14
CA THR A 183 5.31 -18.42 7.00
C THR A 183 6.73 -18.75 6.54
N ALA A 184 6.95 -18.93 5.23
CA ALA A 184 8.25 -19.31 4.70
C ALA A 184 9.30 -18.22 4.85
N ILE A 185 8.95 -16.95 4.65
CA ILE A 185 9.92 -15.84 4.72
C ILE A 185 10.15 -15.33 6.15
N TYR A 186 9.19 -15.55 7.06
CA TYR A 186 9.23 -15.00 8.41
C TYR A 186 10.51 -15.32 9.21
N PRO A 187 11.17 -16.49 9.09
CA PRO A 187 12.45 -16.73 9.76
C PRO A 187 13.56 -15.74 9.36
N HIS A 188 13.49 -15.18 8.15
CA HIS A 188 14.54 -14.34 7.56
C HIS A 188 14.17 -12.86 7.48
N TYR A 189 12.87 -12.56 7.47
CA TYR A 189 12.35 -11.21 7.28
C TYR A 189 11.38 -10.80 8.38
N ASP A 190 11.55 -9.58 8.88
CA ASP A 190 10.48 -8.84 9.54
C ASP A 190 9.49 -8.39 8.47
N ILE A 191 8.22 -8.76 8.67
CA ILE A 191 7.14 -8.48 7.71
C ILE A 191 6.51 -7.13 8.09
N ILE A 192 6.62 -6.17 7.18
CA ILE A 192 6.11 -4.81 7.37
C ILE A 192 4.99 -4.58 6.35
N ILE A 193 3.86 -4.05 6.80
CA ILE A 193 2.74 -3.70 5.92
C ILE A 193 2.72 -2.19 5.74
N TRP A 194 2.73 -1.71 4.50
CA TRP A 194 2.61 -0.29 4.19
C TRP A 194 1.54 -0.04 3.13
N SER A 195 0.38 0.48 3.53
CA SER A 195 -0.73 0.80 2.63
C SER A 195 -0.98 2.31 2.53
N ALA A 196 -1.47 2.74 1.37
CA ALA A 196 -1.96 4.11 1.15
C ALA A 196 -3.39 4.35 1.70
N THR A 197 -3.86 3.50 2.62
CA THR A 197 -5.13 3.62 3.35
C THR A 197 -4.86 3.93 4.81
N SER A 198 -5.89 4.25 5.61
CA SER A 198 -5.73 4.54 7.04
C SER A 198 -5.42 3.29 7.87
N MET A 199 -4.77 3.46 9.03
CA MET A 199 -4.42 2.35 9.93
C MET A 199 -5.62 1.43 10.25
N LYS A 200 -6.82 2.01 10.41
CA LYS A 200 -8.05 1.25 10.63
C LYS A 200 -8.34 0.26 9.48
N TRP A 201 -8.22 0.72 8.23
CA TRP A 201 -8.44 -0.15 7.06
C TRP A 201 -7.38 -1.23 6.93
N ILE A 202 -6.12 -0.89 7.23
CA ILE A 202 -5.03 -1.86 7.30
C ILE A 202 -5.37 -2.97 8.30
N GLU A 203 -5.72 -2.62 9.54
CA GLU A 203 -6.06 -3.59 10.58
C GLU A 203 -7.24 -4.49 10.21
N MET A 204 -8.30 -3.89 9.65
CA MET A 204 -9.46 -4.66 9.18
C MET A 204 -9.06 -5.64 8.08
N LYS A 205 -8.28 -5.21 7.07
CA LYS A 205 -7.84 -6.08 5.98
C LYS A 205 -6.93 -7.20 6.47
N LEU A 206 -5.96 -6.90 7.34
CA LEU A 206 -5.09 -7.94 7.91
C LEU A 206 -5.86 -8.94 8.77
N LYS A 207 -6.91 -8.50 9.48
CA LYS A 207 -7.80 -9.39 10.24
C LYS A 207 -8.64 -10.28 9.33
N GLU A 208 -9.29 -9.69 8.31
CA GLU A 208 -10.08 -10.40 7.30
C GLU A 208 -9.27 -11.49 6.59
N LEU A 209 -8.02 -11.16 6.24
CA LEU A 209 -7.10 -12.08 5.57
C LEU A 209 -6.40 -13.05 6.53
N ARG A 210 -6.71 -13.01 7.84
CA ARG A 210 -6.05 -13.80 8.90
C ARG A 210 -4.52 -13.64 8.94
N VAL A 211 -4.03 -12.47 8.54
CA VAL A 211 -2.61 -12.10 8.55
C VAL A 211 -2.23 -11.43 9.87
N SER A 212 -3.14 -10.70 10.53
CA SER A 212 -2.83 -9.95 11.75
C SER A 212 -2.48 -10.81 12.97
N ASN A 213 -2.97 -12.06 13.02
CA ASN A 213 -2.70 -12.98 14.13
C ASN A 213 -2.58 -14.43 13.65
N HIS A 214 -1.63 -14.69 12.75
CA HIS A 214 -1.30 -16.06 12.34
C HIS A 214 -0.39 -16.74 13.40
N PRO A 215 -0.50 -18.07 13.61
CA PRO A 215 0.40 -18.78 14.53
C PRO A 215 1.85 -18.84 14.03
N ASP A 216 2.05 -18.98 12.72
CA ASP A 216 3.37 -19.31 12.14
C ASP A 216 4.21 -18.10 11.69
N PHE A 217 3.63 -16.89 11.72
CA PHE A 217 4.36 -15.65 11.43
C PHE A 217 3.74 -14.47 12.17
N LYS A 218 4.49 -13.38 12.26
CA LYS A 218 4.06 -12.12 12.87
C LYS A 218 4.34 -10.95 11.94
N ILE A 219 3.41 -10.01 11.91
CA ILE A 219 3.63 -8.68 11.31
C ILE A 219 4.36 -7.84 12.34
N THR A 220 5.49 -7.26 11.95
CA THR A 220 6.33 -6.46 12.84
C THR A 220 5.78 -5.04 12.93
N LEU A 221 5.57 -4.38 11.79
CA LEU A 221 5.12 -2.99 11.71
C LEU A 221 3.97 -2.82 10.71
N CYS A 222 3.08 -1.86 10.99
CA CYS A 222 2.12 -1.33 10.03
C CYS A 222 2.33 0.17 9.83
N MET A 223 2.36 0.61 8.57
CA MET A 223 2.52 1.99 8.12
C MET A 223 1.35 2.36 7.22
N ASP A 224 0.79 3.54 7.44
CA ASP A 224 -0.38 4.01 6.70
C ASP A 224 -0.04 5.23 5.82
N TYR A 225 -1.05 5.79 5.16
CA TYR A 225 -0.88 6.94 4.27
C TYR A 225 -0.24 8.17 4.96
N THR A 226 -0.29 8.28 6.30
CA THR A 226 0.31 9.40 7.04
C THR A 226 1.83 9.42 6.97
N SER A 227 2.44 8.30 6.59
CA SER A 227 3.89 8.15 6.36
C SER A 227 4.31 8.43 4.92
N MET A 228 3.37 8.65 4.00
CA MET A 228 3.64 8.91 2.58
C MET A 228 4.04 10.37 2.31
N VAL A 229 4.85 10.57 1.26
CA VAL A 229 5.29 11.88 0.79
C VAL A 229 4.72 12.16 -0.59
N THR A 230 4.15 13.36 -0.74
CA THR A 230 3.65 13.86 -2.03
C THR A 230 4.79 14.44 -2.85
N VAL A 231 5.02 13.86 -4.01
CA VAL A 231 6.05 14.25 -4.99
C VAL A 231 5.39 14.74 -6.28
N ALA A 232 6.10 15.56 -7.03
CA ALA A 232 5.72 15.96 -8.37
C ALA A 232 6.63 15.25 -9.39
N GLY A 233 6.01 14.52 -10.33
CA GLY A 233 6.70 13.90 -11.47
C GLY A 233 7.25 14.93 -12.45
N ALA A 234 8.00 14.44 -13.44
CA ALA A 234 8.45 15.26 -14.57
C ALA A 234 7.25 15.81 -15.35
N ALA A 235 7.40 17.00 -15.94
CA ALA A 235 6.32 17.62 -16.70
C ALA A 235 6.19 16.95 -18.07
N ALA A 236 5.18 16.11 -18.27
CA ALA A 236 4.86 15.54 -19.57
C ALA A 236 3.59 16.21 -20.13
N GLY A 237 3.76 17.08 -21.14
CA GLY A 237 2.70 17.65 -21.99
C GLY A 237 1.65 18.57 -21.33
N HIS A 238 0.96 18.10 -20.29
CA HIS A 238 -0.23 18.72 -19.69
C HIS A 238 -0.04 19.22 -18.25
N GLY A 239 1.19 19.23 -17.73
CA GLY A 239 1.51 19.69 -16.37
C GLY A 239 2.42 18.70 -15.62
N ARG A 240 2.77 19.02 -14.37
CA ARG A 240 3.44 18.07 -13.47
C ARG A 240 2.39 17.20 -12.79
N THR A 241 2.47 15.88 -12.99
CA THR A 241 1.62 14.93 -12.26
C THR A 241 2.07 14.86 -10.80
N VAL A 242 1.16 15.09 -9.87
CA VAL A 242 1.43 14.97 -8.43
C VAL A 242 0.94 13.61 -7.95
N PHE A 243 1.73 12.93 -7.12
CA PHE A 243 1.35 11.63 -6.56
C PHE A 243 2.02 11.41 -5.20
N ASP A 244 1.47 10.47 -4.42
CA ASP A 244 2.05 10.04 -3.17
C ASP A 244 2.96 8.82 -3.35
N CYS A 245 4.07 8.80 -2.62
CA CYS A 245 4.99 7.67 -2.55
C CYS A 245 5.30 7.28 -1.09
N LYS A 246 5.91 6.11 -0.92
CA LYS A 246 6.26 5.44 0.34
C LYS A 246 7.79 5.47 0.53
N PRO A 247 8.35 6.59 1.03
CA PRO A 247 9.80 6.73 1.20
C PRO A 247 10.31 5.82 2.32
N LEU A 248 11.04 4.75 1.98
CA LEU A 248 11.63 3.83 2.97
C LEU A 248 12.53 4.53 4.00
N GLN A 249 13.05 5.72 3.71
CA GLN A 249 13.76 6.53 4.69
C GLN A 249 12.92 6.83 5.96
N VAL A 250 11.58 6.92 5.86
CA VAL A 250 10.72 7.03 7.07
C VAL A 250 10.85 5.79 7.95
N LEU A 251 10.99 4.61 7.36
CA LEU A 251 11.24 3.37 8.11
C LEU A 251 12.65 3.37 8.70
N TRP A 252 13.67 3.63 7.88
CA TRP A 252 15.08 3.52 8.26
C TRP A 252 15.47 4.49 9.39
N GLU A 253 14.97 5.72 9.36
CA GLU A 253 15.28 6.73 10.37
C GLU A 253 14.61 6.44 11.72
N ARG A 254 13.47 5.74 11.72
CA ARG A 254 12.76 5.38 12.96
C ARG A 254 13.15 4.01 13.51
N TYR A 255 13.67 3.14 12.65
CA TYR A 255 14.06 1.77 12.98
C TYR A 255 15.45 1.48 12.36
N PRO A 256 16.55 1.90 13.04
CA PRO A 256 17.91 1.85 12.49
C PRO A 256 18.44 0.46 12.18
N GLN A 257 17.77 -0.60 12.65
CA GLN A 257 18.08 -1.97 12.25
C GLN A 257 17.76 -2.24 10.76
N TYR A 258 16.93 -1.41 10.15
CA TYR A 258 16.57 -1.47 8.74
C TYR A 258 17.26 -0.35 7.97
N THR A 259 17.83 -0.69 6.82
CA THR A 259 18.57 0.21 5.94
C THR A 259 18.32 -0.17 4.48
N SER A 260 18.90 0.59 3.54
CA SER A 260 18.92 0.22 2.12
C SER A 260 19.51 -1.16 1.86
N SER A 261 20.47 -1.60 2.67
CA SER A 261 21.18 -2.87 2.44
C SER A 261 20.44 -4.12 2.86
N ASN A 262 19.37 -3.98 3.64
CA ASN A 262 18.62 -5.13 4.15
C ASN A 262 17.10 -4.98 4.02
N THR A 263 16.62 -4.03 3.21
CA THR A 263 15.18 -3.80 2.99
C THR A 263 14.80 -4.07 1.55
N VAL A 264 13.70 -4.77 1.33
CA VAL A 264 13.04 -4.90 0.01
C VAL A 264 11.55 -4.59 0.15
N MET A 265 11.00 -3.88 -0.83
CA MET A 265 9.61 -3.41 -0.85
C MET A 265 8.87 -3.96 -2.07
N PHE A 266 7.66 -4.47 -1.85
CA PHE A 266 6.78 -5.07 -2.85
C PHE A 266 5.52 -4.23 -3.01
N ASP A 267 5.31 -3.72 -4.21
CA ASP A 267 4.17 -2.86 -4.53
C ASP A 267 3.85 -3.02 -6.03
N ASP A 268 2.58 -3.03 -6.39
CA ASP A 268 2.18 -3.16 -7.79
C ASP A 268 2.41 -1.87 -8.58
N LEU A 269 2.58 -0.75 -7.88
CA LEU A 269 2.78 0.57 -8.46
C LEU A 269 4.22 1.05 -8.29
N LYS A 270 4.97 1.09 -9.40
CA LYS A 270 6.38 1.55 -9.42
C LYS A 270 6.58 2.94 -8.81
N ARG A 271 5.60 3.84 -8.95
CA ARG A 271 5.64 5.19 -8.37
C ARG A 271 5.73 5.21 -6.84
N ASN A 272 5.23 4.17 -6.16
CA ASN A 272 5.17 4.14 -4.70
C ASN A 272 6.57 4.06 -4.07
N TYR A 273 7.59 3.59 -4.79
CA TYR A 273 8.97 3.57 -4.31
C TYR A 273 9.91 4.43 -5.16
N VAL A 274 9.39 5.49 -5.78
CA VAL A 274 10.18 6.38 -6.65
C VAL A 274 11.40 7.00 -5.94
N LEU A 275 11.33 7.19 -4.62
CA LEU A 275 12.42 7.72 -3.78
C LEU A 275 13.40 6.64 -3.28
N ASN A 276 13.13 5.36 -3.56
CA ASN A 276 13.96 4.23 -3.15
C ASN A 276 13.88 3.11 -4.20
N LYS A 277 14.16 3.45 -5.48
CA LYS A 277 14.00 2.54 -6.63
C LYS A 277 14.81 1.26 -6.49
N GLN A 278 16.02 1.32 -5.92
CA GLN A 278 16.87 0.14 -5.73
C GLN A 278 16.20 -0.92 -4.85
N ASN A 279 15.46 -0.51 -3.81
CA ASN A 279 14.79 -1.40 -2.86
C ASN A 279 13.40 -1.87 -3.31
N GLY A 280 12.88 -1.34 -4.42
CA GLY A 280 11.51 -1.62 -4.88
C GLY A 280 11.44 -2.74 -5.91
N LEU A 281 10.47 -3.63 -5.74
CA LEU A 281 10.11 -4.68 -6.70
C LEU A 281 8.66 -4.48 -7.16
N VAL A 282 8.45 -4.31 -8.46
CA VAL A 282 7.10 -4.32 -9.05
C VAL A 282 6.57 -5.74 -8.96
N ILE A 283 5.60 -5.98 -8.09
CA ILE A 283 4.87 -7.25 -8.08
C ILE A 283 3.75 -7.20 -9.12
N LYS A 284 3.48 -8.31 -9.81
CA LYS A 284 2.32 -8.35 -10.71
C LYS A 284 1.03 -8.07 -9.93
N PRO A 285 0.15 -7.16 -10.38
CA PRO A 285 -1.10 -6.87 -9.67
C PRO A 285 -2.04 -8.08 -9.67
N PHE A 286 -2.56 -8.42 -8.48
CA PHE A 286 -3.49 -9.52 -8.26
C PHE A 286 -4.94 -9.07 -8.40
N ARG A 287 -5.52 -9.32 -9.57
CA ARG A 287 -6.90 -8.96 -9.93
C ARG A 287 -7.79 -10.17 -10.09
N ARG A 288 -9.11 -9.95 -10.06
CA ARG A 288 -10.11 -10.96 -10.46
C ARG A 288 -9.94 -12.27 -9.69
N ALA A 289 -9.85 -12.20 -8.36
CA ALA A 289 -9.55 -13.33 -7.49
C ALA A 289 -10.46 -14.55 -7.73
N LEU A 290 -11.76 -14.30 -7.91
CA LEU A 290 -12.77 -15.35 -8.05
C LEU A 290 -12.78 -16.05 -9.42
N THR A 291 -12.12 -15.48 -10.43
CA THR A 291 -12.05 -16.05 -11.78
C THR A 291 -10.62 -16.49 -12.10
N SER A 292 -9.86 -15.67 -12.83
CA SER A 292 -8.49 -16.00 -13.23
C SER A 292 -7.49 -16.02 -12.06
N GLY A 293 -7.81 -15.40 -10.93
CA GLY A 293 -6.90 -15.24 -9.80
C GLY A 293 -6.47 -16.56 -9.14
N LYS A 294 -7.26 -17.63 -9.23
CA LYS A 294 -6.90 -18.95 -8.64
C LYS A 294 -5.64 -19.56 -9.26
N ALA A 295 -5.32 -19.19 -10.50
CA ALA A 295 -4.11 -19.62 -11.19
C ALA A 295 -2.88 -18.74 -10.89
N ASP A 296 -3.01 -17.67 -10.10
CA ASP A 296 -1.88 -16.83 -9.70
C ASP A 296 -0.86 -17.66 -8.90
N ARG A 297 0.42 -17.50 -9.24
CA ARG A 297 1.55 -18.17 -8.60
C ARG A 297 2.61 -17.16 -8.16
N GLU A 298 2.30 -15.88 -8.13
CA GLU A 298 3.31 -14.83 -7.93
C GLU A 298 3.95 -14.92 -6.53
N LEU A 299 3.14 -15.09 -5.47
CA LEU A 299 3.67 -15.26 -4.12
C LEU A 299 4.47 -16.56 -3.96
N LEU A 300 4.14 -17.61 -4.72
CA LEU A 300 4.93 -18.84 -4.76
C LEU A 300 6.33 -18.58 -5.35
N LYS A 301 6.42 -17.80 -6.43
CA LYS A 301 7.70 -17.41 -7.04
C LYS A 301 8.49 -16.45 -6.17
N LEU A 302 7.82 -15.45 -5.59
CA LEU A 302 8.44 -14.48 -4.68
C LEU A 302 8.98 -15.14 -3.42
N LYS A 303 8.32 -16.19 -2.92
CA LYS A 303 8.86 -17.04 -1.85
C LYS A 303 10.26 -17.54 -2.22
N ALA A 304 10.40 -18.12 -3.41
CA ALA A 304 11.68 -18.65 -3.88
C ALA A 304 12.74 -17.56 -4.02
N TYR A 305 12.34 -16.39 -4.52
CA TYR A 305 13.23 -15.23 -4.63
C TYR A 305 13.71 -14.74 -3.25
N LEU A 306 12.79 -14.48 -2.32
CA LEU A 306 13.12 -13.99 -0.98
C LEU A 306 13.98 -14.98 -0.19
N LEU A 307 13.67 -16.28 -0.25
CA LEU A 307 14.51 -17.29 0.40
C LEU A 307 15.94 -17.31 -0.17
N LYS A 308 16.09 -17.11 -1.49
CA LYS A 308 17.41 -17.04 -2.12
C LYS A 308 18.20 -15.80 -1.68
N ILE A 309 17.57 -14.63 -1.69
CA ILE A 309 18.27 -13.38 -1.35
C ILE A 309 18.44 -13.19 0.17
N ALA A 310 17.75 -13.98 1.00
CA ALA A 310 17.96 -14.01 2.45
C ALA A 310 19.38 -14.44 2.83
N GLU A 311 20.02 -15.28 2.02
CA GLU A 311 21.39 -15.78 2.23
C GLU A 311 22.46 -14.73 1.94
N LEU A 312 22.11 -13.63 1.27
CA LEU A 312 23.04 -12.56 0.94
C LEU A 312 23.29 -11.66 2.15
N GLU A 313 24.53 -11.20 2.32
CA GLU A 313 24.87 -10.24 3.37
C GLU A 313 24.14 -8.91 3.15
N THR A 314 24.19 -8.40 1.91
CA THR A 314 23.57 -7.14 1.47
C THR A 314 22.62 -7.35 0.29
N LEU A 315 21.62 -6.49 0.16
CA LEU A 315 20.66 -6.44 -0.94
C LEU A 315 20.95 -5.31 -1.95
N GLU A 316 21.95 -4.45 -1.70
CA GLU A 316 22.17 -3.21 -2.48
C GLU A 316 22.54 -3.46 -3.95
N GLU A 317 23.17 -4.60 -4.22
CA GLU A 317 23.63 -4.96 -5.57
C GLU A 317 22.55 -5.65 -6.42
N LEU A 318 21.37 -5.90 -5.84
CA LEU A 318 20.30 -6.58 -6.53
C LEU A 318 19.57 -5.66 -7.49
N ASP A 319 19.31 -6.18 -8.68
CA ASP A 319 18.37 -5.60 -9.64
C ASP A 319 17.03 -6.33 -9.53
N HIS A 320 16.13 -5.78 -8.72
CA HIS A 320 14.79 -6.33 -8.50
C HIS A 320 13.91 -6.33 -9.76
N SER A 321 14.24 -5.56 -10.81
CA SER A 321 13.49 -5.63 -12.09
C SER A 321 13.70 -6.97 -12.81
N ARG A 322 14.78 -7.68 -12.49
CA ARG A 322 15.16 -8.97 -13.09
C ARG A 322 15.12 -10.12 -12.08
N TRP A 323 14.31 -9.99 -11.02
CA TRP A 323 14.20 -10.96 -9.94
C TRP A 323 13.86 -12.39 -10.41
N GLU A 324 12.93 -12.55 -11.37
CA GLU A 324 12.58 -13.86 -11.93
C GLU A 324 13.76 -14.52 -12.64
N LYS A 325 14.58 -13.72 -13.35
CA LYS A 325 15.80 -14.21 -14.00
C LYS A 325 16.83 -14.62 -12.95
N PHE A 326 16.97 -13.84 -11.88
CA PHE A 326 17.90 -14.10 -10.78
C PHE A 326 17.55 -15.39 -10.02
N ALA A 327 16.27 -15.62 -9.71
CA ALA A 327 15.79 -16.81 -8.99
C ALA A 327 15.20 -17.90 -9.90
N ARG A 328 15.55 -17.92 -11.19
CA ARG A 328 14.95 -18.83 -12.18
C ARG A 328 14.98 -20.31 -11.74
N LYS A 329 16.10 -20.76 -11.18
CA LYS A 329 16.27 -22.16 -10.77
C LYS A 329 15.35 -22.49 -9.59
N GLU A 330 15.34 -21.62 -8.59
CA GLU A 330 14.56 -21.78 -7.36
C GLU A 330 13.06 -21.69 -7.66
N ILE A 331 12.67 -20.78 -8.55
CA ILE A 331 11.30 -20.65 -9.07
C ILE A 331 10.86 -21.95 -9.77
N ALA A 332 11.67 -22.48 -10.69
CA ALA A 332 11.34 -23.72 -11.40
C ALA A 332 11.15 -24.91 -10.43
N VAL A 333 11.92 -24.97 -9.35
CA VAL A 333 11.78 -26.00 -8.31
C VAL A 333 10.44 -25.88 -7.58
N VAL A 334 10.06 -24.68 -7.12
CA VAL A 334 8.80 -24.52 -6.38
C VAL A 334 7.56 -24.69 -7.27
N GLU A 335 7.64 -24.31 -8.55
CA GLU A 335 6.57 -24.53 -9.52
C GLU A 335 6.40 -26.02 -9.84
N ALA A 336 7.50 -26.75 -10.05
CA ALA A 336 7.45 -28.20 -10.27
C ALA A 336 6.86 -28.94 -9.06
N ALA A 337 7.27 -28.58 -7.84
CA ALA A 337 6.72 -29.15 -6.62
C ALA A 337 5.22 -28.87 -6.48
N GLN A 338 4.78 -27.65 -6.84
CA GLN A 338 3.37 -27.29 -6.80
C GLN A 338 2.54 -28.05 -7.85
N ALA A 339 3.07 -28.21 -9.07
CA ALA A 339 2.41 -28.98 -10.12
C ALA A 339 2.20 -30.45 -9.72
N ILE A 340 3.17 -31.08 -9.04
CA ILE A 340 3.05 -32.44 -8.51
C ILE A 340 1.95 -32.52 -7.45
N LYS A 341 1.87 -31.56 -6.53
CA LYS A 341 0.81 -31.50 -5.50
C LYS A 341 -0.59 -31.39 -6.14
N GLU A 342 -0.72 -30.58 -7.18
CA GLU A 342 -1.99 -30.37 -7.90
C GLU A 342 -2.42 -31.64 -8.65
N GLN A 343 -1.48 -32.33 -9.31
CA GLN A 343 -1.74 -33.62 -9.96
C GLN A 343 -2.22 -34.67 -8.94
N ASN A 344 -1.54 -34.81 -7.80
CA ASN A 344 -1.92 -35.78 -6.77
C ASN A 344 -3.29 -35.47 -6.15
N SER A 345 -3.62 -34.20 -5.96
CA SER A 345 -4.94 -33.79 -5.43
C SER A 345 -6.08 -34.11 -6.41
N SER A 346 -5.83 -34.00 -7.72
CA SER A 346 -6.82 -34.36 -8.74
C SER A 346 -7.10 -35.86 -8.84
N HIS A 347 -6.11 -36.71 -8.52
CA HIS A 347 -6.23 -38.17 -8.61
C HIS A 347 -7.09 -38.77 -7.48
N ILE A 348 -7.10 -38.14 -6.30
CA ILE A 348 -7.86 -38.62 -5.14
C ILE A 348 -9.36 -38.29 -5.27
N GLY A 349 -9.74 -37.24 -6.01
CA GLY A 349 -11.14 -36.83 -6.22
C GLY A 349 -11.93 -37.63 -7.27
N GLY A 350 -11.29 -38.52 -8.03
CA GLY A 350 -11.88 -39.20 -9.20
C GLY A 350 -12.39 -40.63 -9.00
N THR A 351 -12.32 -41.20 -7.80
CA THR A 351 -12.60 -42.65 -7.58
C THR A 351 -13.97 -42.97 -6.98
N GLY A 352 -14.91 -42.03 -6.94
CA GLY A 352 -16.22 -42.23 -6.30
C GLY A 352 -17.43 -41.99 -7.20
N THR A 353 -17.73 -42.90 -8.14
CA THR A 353 -19.10 -43.35 -8.53
C THR A 353 -18.99 -44.44 -9.60
N GLY A 354 -18.77 -45.68 -9.16
CA GLY A 354 -18.98 -46.89 -9.95
C GLY A 354 -20.01 -47.77 -9.23
N GLY A 355 -21.23 -47.25 -9.06
CA GLY A 355 -22.34 -47.99 -8.47
C GLY A 355 -22.85 -49.05 -9.45
N GLY A 356 -22.60 -50.30 -9.11
CA GLY A 356 -22.84 -51.48 -9.95
C GLY A 356 -24.29 -51.68 -10.35
N THR A 357 -24.43 -52.28 -11.53
CA THR A 357 -25.65 -52.89 -12.05
C THR A 357 -26.05 -54.07 -11.17
N ASP A 358 -27.14 -53.96 -10.42
CA ASP A 358 -27.79 -55.10 -9.78
C ASP A 358 -29.00 -55.51 -10.64
N ARG A 359 -28.87 -56.62 -11.36
CA ARG A 359 -29.98 -57.29 -12.06
C ARG A 359 -30.50 -58.38 -11.13
N SER A 360 -31.63 -58.14 -10.48
CA SER A 360 -32.41 -59.20 -9.85
C SER A 360 -33.11 -60.06 -10.92
N PRO A 361 -33.15 -61.40 -10.77
CA PRO A 361 -34.02 -62.24 -11.59
C PRO A 361 -35.44 -62.24 -11.01
N ALA A 362 -36.44 -62.10 -11.88
CA ALA A 362 -37.84 -62.28 -11.53
C ALA A 362 -38.17 -63.78 -11.44
N THR A 363 -38.80 -64.17 -10.34
CA THR A 363 -39.56 -65.41 -10.19
C THR A 363 -41.05 -65.10 -10.14
N GLU A 364 -41.81 -66.02 -10.72
CA GLU A 364 -43.27 -66.11 -10.94
C GLU A 364 -43.86 -65.35 -12.14
#